data_AF-A0A937W4H2-F1
#
_entry.id   AF-A0A937W4H2-F1
#
_cell.length_a   1.000
_cell.length_b   1.000
_cell.length_c   1.000
_cell.angle_alpha   90.00
_cell.angle_beta   90.00
_cell.angle_gamma   90.00
#
_symmetry.space_group_name_H-M   'P 1'
#
loop_
_entity.id
_entity.type
_entity.pdbx_description
1 polymer ?
#
loop_
_entity_poly.entity_id
_entity_poly.type
_entity_poly.pdbx_seq_one_letter_code
_entity_poly.pdbx_strand_id
1 'polypeptide(L)'
;MLARAKRERIVGNVDALLACLADMHSRTPQQLEANNFAALRQTIAARVQQLQASKAPRRKPPRPFLKTTLGQRQDTSAINVPRLVDLLARGQAVRRLPYTPHQGWAHTAQVLLDYAEPLLPFWSDMHDLHQRLQRLRGLQGLALLAWASTACYAAGAGPAAAPGALKPLRFFSVPATTPEAAQGRDVNRWVHARREINKNRRVSRQSLMFS
;
A
#
# COMPACT_ATOMS: atom_id res chain seq x y z
N MET A 1 18.09 -40.95 8.69
CA MET A 1 19.36 -40.22 8.44
C MET A 1 19.37 -38.77 8.91
N LEU A 2 18.28 -37.99 8.80
CA LEU A 2 18.22 -36.58 9.24
C LEU A 2 18.48 -36.33 10.74
N ALA A 3 18.22 -37.30 11.62
CA ALA A 3 18.48 -37.15 13.06
C ALA A 3 19.98 -37.20 13.44
N ARG A 4 20.81 -37.88 12.62
CA ARG A 4 22.26 -38.00 12.85
C ARG A 4 23.00 -36.70 12.52
N ALA A 5 22.63 -36.08 11.39
CA ALA A 5 23.17 -34.78 10.96
C ALA A 5 22.85 -33.63 11.93
N LYS A 6 21.69 -33.68 12.62
CA LYS A 6 21.32 -32.66 13.61
C LYS A 6 22.12 -32.80 14.93
N ARG A 7 22.51 -34.03 15.29
CA ARG A 7 23.29 -34.32 16.50
C ARG A 7 24.76 -33.96 16.33
N GLU A 8 25.35 -34.24 15.17
CA GLU A 8 26.73 -33.85 14.83
C GLU A 8 26.91 -32.32 14.80
N ARG A 9 25.87 -31.58 14.39
CA ARG A 9 25.87 -30.11 14.39
C ARG A 9 25.81 -29.50 15.80
N ILE A 10 25.26 -30.21 16.78
CA ILE A 10 25.21 -29.75 18.18
C ILE A 10 26.54 -30.02 18.87
N VAL A 11 27.15 -31.19 18.65
CA VAL A 11 28.44 -31.55 19.25
C VAL A 11 29.57 -30.66 18.73
N GLY A 12 29.65 -30.41 17.42
CA GLY A 12 30.66 -29.48 16.87
C GLY A 12 30.54 -28.04 17.38
N ASN A 13 29.35 -27.64 17.84
CA ASN A 13 29.13 -26.32 18.43
C ASN A 13 29.62 -26.23 19.88
N VAL A 14 29.65 -27.35 20.61
CA VAL A 14 30.15 -27.41 22.00
C VAL A 14 31.68 -27.37 22.01
N ASP A 15 32.34 -28.10 21.12
CA ASP A 15 33.81 -28.07 21.02
C ASP A 15 34.33 -26.70 20.56
N ALA A 16 33.60 -26.04 19.64
CA ALA A 16 33.91 -24.66 19.24
C ALA A 16 33.73 -23.65 20.39
N LEU A 17 32.71 -23.85 21.24
CA LEU A 17 32.50 -23.01 22.43
C LEU A 17 33.58 -23.25 23.50
N LEU A 18 34.01 -24.49 23.71
CA LEU A 18 35.06 -24.83 24.66
C LEU A 18 36.43 -24.30 24.22
N ALA A 19 36.76 -24.40 22.93
CA ALA A 19 37.98 -23.80 22.38
C ALA A 19 37.97 -22.26 22.52
N CYS A 20 36.82 -21.63 22.31
CA CYS A 20 36.66 -20.18 22.46
C CYS A 20 36.79 -19.72 23.92
N LEU A 21 36.26 -20.50 24.87
CA LEU A 21 36.39 -20.22 26.31
C LEU A 21 37.83 -20.39 26.82
N ALA A 22 38.57 -21.37 26.31
CA ALA A 22 39.99 -21.56 26.63
C ALA A 22 40.86 -20.42 26.08
N ASP A 23 40.58 -19.94 24.86
CA ASP A 23 41.26 -18.80 24.25
C ASP A 23 40.89 -17.45 24.91
N MET A 24 39.72 -17.35 25.54
CA MET A 24 39.36 -16.20 26.36
C MET A 24 40.14 -16.10 27.67
N HIS A 25 40.55 -17.24 28.27
CA HIS A 25 41.24 -17.25 29.57
C HIS A 25 42.73 -16.86 29.48
N SER A 26 43.33 -16.86 28.29
CA SER A 26 44.74 -16.50 28.07
C SER A 26 44.98 -15.02 27.76
N ARG A 27 43.91 -14.22 27.61
CA ARG A 27 44.01 -12.83 27.14
C ARG A 27 43.95 -11.84 28.30
N THR A 28 44.83 -10.85 28.27
CA THR A 28 44.83 -9.75 29.25
C THR A 28 43.54 -8.90 29.09
N PRO A 29 42.97 -8.36 30.17
CA PRO A 29 41.71 -7.60 30.13
C PRO A 29 41.74 -6.39 29.17
N GLN A 30 42.91 -5.75 28.99
CA GLN A 30 43.08 -4.66 28.02
C GLN A 30 43.01 -5.12 26.56
N GLN A 31 43.49 -6.33 26.23
CA GLN A 31 43.39 -6.88 24.88
C GLN A 31 42.00 -7.46 24.57
N LEU A 32 41.25 -7.87 25.60
CA LEU A 32 39.85 -8.27 25.46
C LEU A 32 38.96 -7.07 25.13
N GLU A 33 39.15 -5.91 25.76
CA GLU A 33 38.32 -4.73 25.47
C GLU A 33 38.50 -4.20 24.03
N ALA A 34 39.74 -4.06 23.57
CA ALA A 34 40.01 -3.55 22.22
C ALA A 34 39.50 -4.50 21.12
N ASN A 35 39.73 -5.81 21.28
CA ASN A 35 39.32 -6.80 20.28
C ASN A 35 37.81 -7.06 20.30
N ASN A 36 37.18 -7.04 21.48
CA ASN A 36 35.73 -7.23 21.57
C ASN A 36 34.97 -6.05 20.97
N PHE A 37 35.44 -4.81 21.15
CA PHE A 37 34.81 -3.64 20.51
C PHE A 37 34.96 -3.65 18.99
N ALA A 38 36.13 -4.04 18.46
CA ALA A 38 36.35 -4.16 17.03
C ALA A 38 35.47 -5.26 16.42
N ALA A 39 35.41 -6.43 17.05
CA ALA A 39 34.57 -7.54 16.63
C ALA A 39 33.06 -7.20 16.70
N LEU A 40 32.64 -6.50 17.77
CA LEU A 40 31.25 -6.03 17.91
C LEU A 40 30.89 -5.01 16.83
N ARG A 41 31.79 -4.06 16.54
CA ARG A 41 31.61 -3.09 15.44
C ARG A 41 31.48 -3.77 14.09
N GLN A 42 32.34 -4.75 13.80
CA GLN A 42 32.26 -5.53 12.55
C GLN A 42 30.97 -6.34 12.46
N THR A 43 30.54 -6.95 13.57
CA THR A 43 29.28 -7.73 13.64
C THR A 43 28.07 -6.84 13.40
N ILE A 44 28.04 -5.65 14.03
CA ILE A 44 26.98 -4.66 13.81
C ILE A 44 26.97 -4.18 12.36
N ALA A 45 28.14 -3.86 11.78
CA ALA A 45 28.25 -3.42 10.41
C ALA A 45 27.78 -4.49 9.41
N ALA A 46 28.21 -5.75 9.59
CA ALA A 46 27.77 -6.88 8.77
C ALA A 46 26.26 -7.10 8.87
N ARG A 47 25.68 -6.95 10.07
CA ARG A 47 24.23 -7.09 10.26
C ARG A 47 23.45 -5.97 9.60
N VAL A 48 23.94 -4.74 9.65
CA VAL A 48 23.37 -3.58 8.94
C VAL A 48 23.40 -3.83 7.43
N GLN A 49 24.52 -4.30 6.88
CA GLN A 49 24.63 -4.64 5.44
C GLN A 49 23.69 -5.78 5.03
N GLN A 50 23.56 -6.82 5.86
CA GLN A 50 22.63 -7.93 5.60
C GLN A 50 21.17 -7.46 5.63
N LEU A 51 20.81 -6.54 6.54
CA LEU A 51 19.49 -5.92 6.59
C LEU A 51 19.23 -4.96 5.41
N GLN A 52 20.27 -4.32 4.88
CA GLN A 52 20.18 -3.50 3.68
C GLN A 52 20.03 -4.36 2.41
N ALA A 53 20.76 -5.47 2.29
CA ALA A 53 20.70 -6.39 1.16
C ALA A 53 19.38 -7.19 1.11
N SER A 54 18.81 -7.53 2.27
CA SER A 54 17.49 -8.20 2.37
C SER A 54 16.31 -7.25 2.18
N LYS A 55 16.55 -5.94 2.07
CA LYS A 55 15.52 -4.95 1.80
C LYS A 55 15.14 -5.03 0.31
N ALA A 56 14.27 -5.98 0.00
CA ALA A 56 13.62 -6.11 -1.30
C ALA A 56 13.19 -4.72 -1.82
N PRO A 57 13.28 -4.46 -3.13
CA PRO A 57 12.92 -3.16 -3.70
C PRO A 57 11.54 -2.80 -3.20
N ARG A 58 11.48 -1.81 -2.29
CA ARG A 58 10.22 -1.31 -1.77
C ARG A 58 9.45 -0.84 -2.98
N ARG A 59 8.41 -1.59 -3.37
CA ARG A 59 7.46 -1.19 -4.41
C ARG A 59 7.22 0.29 -4.22
N LYS A 60 7.60 1.10 -5.21
CA LYS A 60 7.58 2.57 -5.09
C LYS A 60 6.28 2.93 -4.40
N PRO A 61 6.34 3.57 -3.21
CA PRO A 61 5.13 3.84 -2.48
C PRO A 61 4.20 4.63 -3.39
N PRO A 62 2.88 4.47 -3.22
CA PRO A 62 1.90 5.28 -3.94
C PRO A 62 2.32 6.75 -3.90
N ARG A 63 2.10 7.43 -5.03
CA ARG A 63 2.52 8.81 -5.28
C ARG A 63 2.28 9.67 -4.02
N PRO A 64 3.25 10.50 -3.60
CA PRO A 64 3.20 11.23 -2.32
C PRO A 64 1.87 11.97 -2.11
N PHE A 65 1.28 12.47 -3.19
CA PHE A 65 -0.04 13.10 -3.20
C PHE A 65 -1.15 12.27 -2.54
N LEU A 66 -1.31 10.98 -2.88
CA LEU A 66 -2.40 10.17 -2.34
C LEU A 66 -2.25 9.92 -0.84
N LYS A 67 -1.01 9.76 -0.36
CA LYS A 67 -0.75 9.62 1.07
C LYS A 67 -0.99 10.95 1.82
N THR A 68 -0.78 12.08 1.15
CA THR A 68 -1.08 13.40 1.73
C THR A 68 -2.59 13.63 1.80
N THR A 69 -3.35 13.28 0.77
CA THR A 69 -4.80 13.55 0.70
C THR A 69 -5.66 12.54 1.44
N LEU A 70 -5.32 11.26 1.38
CA LEU A 70 -6.05 10.16 2.04
C LEU A 70 -5.40 9.74 3.36
N GLY A 71 -4.29 10.40 3.73
CA GLY A 71 -3.61 10.14 4.99
C GLY A 71 -4.19 10.96 6.12
N GLN A 72 -3.95 10.47 7.33
CA GLN A 72 -4.25 11.18 8.57
C GLN A 72 -2.97 11.24 9.39
N ARG A 73 -2.77 12.33 10.13
CA ARG A 73 -1.75 12.36 11.17
C ARG A 73 -2.15 11.38 12.27
N GLN A 74 -1.29 10.41 12.49
CA GLN A 74 -1.42 9.42 13.55
C GLN A 74 -0.26 9.60 14.52
N ASP A 75 -0.57 9.52 15.81
CA ASP A 75 0.44 9.42 16.84
C ASP A 75 1.09 8.04 16.71
N THR A 76 2.38 8.02 16.41
CA THR A 76 3.14 6.76 16.40
C THR A 76 3.45 6.35 17.83
N SER A 77 3.67 5.06 18.08
CA SER A 77 4.16 4.57 19.37
C SER A 77 5.58 5.02 19.70
N ALA A 78 6.31 5.59 18.72
CA ALA A 78 7.67 6.08 18.90
C ALA A 78 7.66 7.42 19.63
N ILE A 79 8.24 7.41 20.82
CA ILE A 79 8.45 8.59 21.65
C ILE A 79 9.39 9.56 20.92
N ASN A 80 9.03 10.83 20.89
CA ASN A 80 9.87 11.90 20.40
C ASN A 80 10.91 12.25 21.46
N VAL A 81 12.05 11.55 21.43
CA VAL A 81 13.13 11.69 22.40
C VAL A 81 13.66 13.13 22.49
N PRO A 82 13.95 13.85 21.39
CA PRO A 82 14.42 15.24 21.46
C PRO A 82 13.44 16.14 22.24
N ARG A 83 12.15 16.06 21.94
CA ARG A 83 11.13 16.86 22.61
C ARG A 83 10.97 16.50 24.08
N LEU A 84 11.14 15.22 24.42
CA LEU A 84 11.12 14.78 25.82
C LEU A 84 12.30 15.37 26.60
N VAL A 85 13.51 15.35 26.02
CA VAL A 85 14.70 15.97 26.61
C VAL A 85 14.51 17.46 26.84
N ASP A 86 13.93 18.18 25.87
CA ASP A 86 13.64 19.61 26.00
C ASP A 86 12.67 19.93 27.15
N LEU A 87 11.62 19.11 27.32
CA LEU A 87 10.65 19.29 28.41
C LEU A 87 11.31 19.07 29.78
N LEU A 88 12.13 18.03 29.89
CA LEU A 88 12.86 17.70 31.12
C LEU A 88 13.91 18.77 31.45
N ALA A 89 14.66 19.25 30.44
CA ALA A 89 15.65 20.31 30.62
C ALA A 89 15.03 21.63 31.12
N ARG A 90 13.76 21.87 30.83
CA ARG A 90 12.99 23.04 31.30
C ARG A 90 12.32 22.83 32.67
N GLY A 91 12.53 21.69 33.32
CA GLY A 91 11.88 21.36 34.59
C GLY A 91 10.36 21.19 34.48
N GLN A 92 9.82 20.95 33.29
CA GLN A 92 8.38 20.78 33.09
C GLN A 92 7.97 19.35 33.42
N ALA A 93 6.97 19.19 34.28
CA ALA A 93 6.38 17.88 34.58
C ALA A 93 5.68 17.30 33.32
N VAL A 94 6.19 16.17 32.82
CA VAL A 94 5.65 15.51 31.62
C VAL A 94 4.41 14.70 32.00
N ARG A 95 3.22 15.27 31.79
CA ARG A 95 1.94 14.58 32.04
C ARG A 95 1.58 13.55 30.97
N ARG A 96 2.08 13.72 29.74
CA ARG A 96 1.88 12.83 28.60
C ARG A 96 3.16 12.75 27.78
N LEU A 97 3.58 11.55 27.41
CA LEU A 97 4.77 11.35 26.60
C LEU A 97 4.60 11.99 25.22
N PRO A 98 5.57 12.78 24.75
CA PRO A 98 5.52 13.34 23.41
C PRO A 98 5.78 12.21 22.40
N TYR A 99 4.84 11.96 21.50
CA TYR A 99 5.00 11.00 20.42
C TYR A 99 5.37 11.71 19.12
N THR A 100 6.08 11.00 18.24
CA THR A 100 6.40 11.53 16.91
C THR A 100 5.17 11.38 16.01
N PRO A 101 4.60 12.48 15.48
CA PRO A 101 3.48 12.38 14.55
C PRO A 101 3.97 11.76 13.24
N HIS A 102 3.20 10.83 12.70
CA HIS A 102 3.45 10.22 11.40
C HIS A 102 2.26 10.41 10.47
N GLN A 103 2.53 10.64 9.19
CA GLN A 103 1.49 10.63 8.16
C GLN A 103 1.17 9.17 7.80
N GLY A 104 0.14 8.61 8.43
CA GLY A 104 -0.39 7.28 8.14
C GLY A 104 -1.55 7.33 7.15
N TRP A 105 -2.03 6.18 6.70
CA TRP A 105 -3.33 6.11 6.02
C TRP A 105 -4.45 6.33 7.03
N ALA A 106 -5.47 7.13 6.69
CA ALA A 106 -6.63 7.31 7.55
C ALA A 106 -7.32 5.97 7.88
N HIS A 107 -7.87 5.83 9.09
CA HIS A 107 -8.59 4.61 9.52
C HIS A 107 -9.87 4.39 8.71
N THR A 108 -10.52 5.47 8.28
CA THR A 108 -11.62 5.47 7.32
C THR A 108 -11.28 6.44 6.18
N ALA A 109 -11.55 6.05 4.95
CA ALA A 109 -11.38 6.92 3.78
C ALA A 109 -12.44 6.59 2.75
N GLN A 110 -13.01 7.63 2.16
CA GLN A 110 -13.96 7.52 1.07
C GLN A 110 -13.29 8.04 -0.21
N VAL A 111 -13.37 7.27 -1.28
CA VAL A 111 -12.83 7.64 -2.59
C VAL A 111 -13.98 7.61 -3.58
N LEU A 112 -14.25 8.76 -4.19
CA LEU A 112 -15.22 8.89 -5.27
C LEU A 112 -14.48 8.81 -6.61
N LEU A 113 -14.89 7.87 -7.47
CA LEU A 113 -14.36 7.70 -8.82
C LEU A 113 -15.43 8.06 -9.84
N ASP A 114 -15.07 8.88 -10.82
CA ASP A 114 -15.99 9.28 -11.89
C ASP A 114 -15.75 8.47 -13.16
N TYR A 115 -16.74 7.68 -13.54
CA TYR A 115 -16.82 6.90 -14.76
C TYR A 115 -17.77 7.54 -15.77
N ALA A 116 -17.74 8.87 -15.91
CA ALA A 116 -18.39 9.56 -17.02
C ALA A 116 -17.82 9.08 -18.37
N GLU A 117 -18.67 9.03 -19.40
CA GLU A 117 -18.28 8.57 -20.74
C GLU A 117 -17.12 9.38 -21.38
N PRO A 118 -16.99 10.70 -21.16
CA PRO A 118 -15.81 11.45 -21.62
C PRO A 118 -14.48 10.95 -21.03
N LEU A 119 -14.50 10.23 -19.90
CA LEU A 119 -13.32 9.69 -19.22
C LEU A 119 -12.97 8.26 -19.66
N LEU A 120 -13.68 7.70 -20.66
CA LEU A 120 -13.45 6.36 -21.20
C LEU A 120 -11.98 5.95 -21.37
N PRO A 121 -11.08 6.77 -21.97
CA PRO A 121 -9.69 6.35 -22.13
C PRO A 121 -8.95 6.16 -20.79
N PHE A 122 -9.46 6.71 -19.70
CA PHE A 122 -8.86 6.63 -18.36
C PHE A 122 -9.52 5.59 -17.44
N TRP A 123 -10.57 4.89 -17.89
CA TRP A 123 -11.28 3.93 -17.05
C TRP A 123 -10.39 2.78 -16.58
N SER A 124 -9.46 2.32 -17.43
CA SER A 124 -8.47 1.32 -17.04
C SER A 124 -7.57 1.82 -15.91
N ASP A 125 -7.10 3.06 -15.99
CA ASP A 125 -6.24 3.66 -14.97
C ASP A 125 -6.99 3.84 -13.65
N MET A 126 -8.27 4.22 -13.71
CA MET A 126 -9.13 4.31 -12.52
C MET A 126 -9.38 2.94 -11.89
N HIS A 127 -9.57 1.90 -12.70
CA HIS A 127 -9.71 0.54 -12.21
C HIS A 127 -8.41 0.03 -11.56
N ASP A 128 -7.27 0.31 -12.16
CA ASP A 128 -5.96 -0.01 -11.62
C ASP A 128 -5.69 0.74 -10.31
N LEU A 129 -6.04 2.03 -10.26
CA LEU A 129 -5.95 2.84 -9.05
C LEU A 129 -6.80 2.25 -7.92
N HIS A 130 -8.03 1.83 -8.24
CA HIS A 130 -8.92 1.15 -7.30
C HIS A 130 -8.27 -0.11 -6.71
N GLN A 131 -7.75 -1.01 -7.54
CA GLN A 131 -7.08 -2.23 -7.07
C GLN A 131 -5.83 -1.91 -6.24
N ARG A 132 -5.04 -0.92 -6.66
CA ARG A 132 -3.84 -0.49 -5.93
C ARG A 132 -4.18 0.08 -4.57
N LEU A 133 -5.22 0.93 -4.48
CA LEU A 133 -5.66 1.51 -3.21
C LEU A 133 -6.13 0.45 -2.22
N GLN A 134 -6.88 -0.55 -2.68
CA GLN A 134 -7.28 -1.69 -1.84
C GLN A 134 -6.09 -2.48 -1.31
N ARG A 135 -5.07 -2.74 -2.16
CA ARG A 135 -3.84 -3.45 -1.74
C ARG A 135 -2.99 -2.62 -0.77
N LEU A 136 -2.94 -1.31 -0.95
CA LEU A 136 -2.09 -0.42 -0.16
C LEU A 136 -2.64 -0.10 1.22
N ARG A 137 -3.95 0.07 1.32
CA ARG A 137 -4.63 0.43 2.57
C ARG A 137 -5.21 -0.79 3.30
N GLY A 138 -5.47 -1.86 2.57
CA GLY A 138 -6.32 -2.96 3.03
C GLY A 138 -7.80 -2.71 2.70
N LEU A 139 -8.61 -3.76 2.82
CA LEU A 139 -10.04 -3.72 2.52
C LEU A 139 -10.85 -3.00 3.62
N GLN A 140 -10.36 -2.99 4.86
CA GLN A 140 -11.07 -2.42 5.98
C GLN A 140 -10.99 -0.90 5.98
N GLY A 141 -12.15 -0.25 6.10
CA GLY A 141 -12.28 1.20 6.20
C GLY A 141 -12.18 1.96 4.88
N LEU A 142 -12.01 1.30 3.71
CA LEU A 142 -12.01 1.95 2.38
C LEU A 142 -13.37 1.82 1.71
N ALA A 143 -14.10 2.95 1.68
CA ALA A 143 -15.33 3.05 0.93
C ALA A 143 -15.03 3.64 -0.45
N LEU A 144 -15.27 2.86 -1.48
CA LEU A 144 -15.14 3.29 -2.86
C LEU A 144 -16.54 3.51 -3.43
N LEU A 145 -16.76 4.71 -3.91
CA LEU A 145 -18.01 5.14 -4.52
C LEU A 145 -17.70 5.42 -5.99
N ALA A 146 -18.54 4.94 -6.90
CA ALA A 146 -18.45 5.33 -8.30
C ALA A 146 -19.64 6.16 -8.69
N TRP A 147 -19.34 7.14 -9.53
CA TRP A 147 -20.30 7.85 -10.33
C TRP A 147 -20.25 7.29 -11.75
N ALA A 148 -21.37 6.83 -12.30
CA ALA A 148 -21.46 6.47 -13.71
C ALA A 148 -22.70 7.16 -14.26
N SER A 149 -22.55 8.42 -14.65
CA SER A 149 -23.66 9.14 -15.28
C SER A 149 -23.39 9.34 -16.76
N THR A 150 -24.09 8.56 -17.57
CA THR A 150 -24.40 8.88 -18.96
C THR A 150 -25.58 9.85 -19.08
N ALA A 151 -26.39 10.01 -18.03
CA ALA A 151 -27.62 10.80 -18.05
C ALA A 151 -27.39 12.32 -17.91
N CYS A 152 -26.34 12.74 -17.19
CA CYS A 152 -26.06 14.17 -16.94
C CYS A 152 -25.44 14.88 -18.15
N TYR A 153 -24.83 14.14 -19.08
CA TYR A 153 -24.07 14.73 -20.20
C TYR A 153 -24.82 14.72 -21.54
N ALA A 154 -25.82 13.84 -21.71
CA ALA A 154 -26.50 13.65 -22.99
C ALA A 154 -27.59 14.69 -23.29
N ALA A 155 -28.10 15.35 -22.25
CA ALA A 155 -28.92 16.54 -22.38
C ALA A 155 -28.07 17.71 -21.90
N GLY A 156 -28.09 18.86 -22.58
CA GLY A 156 -27.48 20.11 -22.07
C GLY A 156 -28.15 20.64 -20.80
N ALA A 157 -28.57 19.76 -19.90
CA ALA A 157 -29.12 20.05 -18.60
C ALA A 157 -28.00 20.71 -17.80
N GLY A 158 -28.20 22.00 -17.51
CA GLY A 158 -27.36 22.75 -16.59
C GLY A 158 -27.27 22.08 -15.21
N PRO A 159 -26.52 22.69 -14.27
CA PRO A 159 -26.10 22.10 -12.99
C PRO A 159 -27.23 21.65 -12.03
N ALA A 160 -28.49 21.68 -12.44
CA ALA A 160 -29.67 21.32 -11.66
C ALA A 160 -30.21 19.90 -11.93
N ALA A 161 -29.65 19.13 -12.88
CA ALA A 161 -30.03 17.73 -13.03
C ALA A 161 -29.60 16.97 -11.76
N ALA A 162 -30.60 16.60 -10.94
CA ALA A 162 -30.39 16.02 -9.63
C ALA A 162 -29.30 14.93 -9.70
N PRO A 163 -28.24 15.05 -8.88
CA PRO A 163 -27.16 14.08 -8.86
C PRO A 163 -27.76 12.68 -8.78
N GLY A 164 -27.58 11.87 -9.83
CA GLY A 164 -28.02 10.47 -9.83
C GLY A 164 -27.51 9.80 -8.56
N ALA A 165 -28.36 9.03 -7.88
CA ALA A 165 -28.03 8.51 -6.55
C ALA A 165 -26.65 7.84 -6.54
N LEU A 166 -25.79 8.25 -5.59
CA LEU A 166 -24.50 7.62 -5.35
C LEU A 166 -24.75 6.14 -5.10
N LYS A 167 -24.28 5.29 -6.01
CA LYS A 167 -24.35 3.85 -5.81
C LYS A 167 -23.03 3.41 -5.19
N PRO A 168 -23.05 2.71 -4.04
CA PRO A 168 -21.85 2.01 -3.61
C PRO A 168 -21.39 1.13 -4.77
N LEU A 169 -20.08 1.10 -5.05
CA LEU A 169 -19.50 0.22 -6.06
C LEU A 169 -19.69 -1.24 -5.63
N ARG A 170 -20.90 -1.77 -5.77
CA ARG A 170 -21.14 -3.20 -5.83
C ARG A 170 -20.83 -3.60 -7.24
N PHE A 171 -19.53 -3.75 -7.52
CA PHE A 171 -18.96 -4.20 -8.79
C PHE A 171 -19.76 -3.71 -10.03
N PHE A 172 -19.21 -2.75 -10.77
CA PHE A 172 -19.37 -2.86 -12.22
C PHE A 172 -18.64 -4.15 -12.63
N SER A 173 -19.29 -5.29 -12.44
CA SER A 173 -18.94 -6.52 -13.10
C SER A 173 -19.04 -6.16 -14.57
N VAL A 174 -17.91 -6.06 -15.25
CA VAL A 174 -17.91 -6.22 -16.71
C VAL A 174 -18.68 -7.53 -16.91
N PRO A 175 -19.86 -7.52 -17.54
CA PRO A 175 -20.70 -8.73 -17.59
C PRO A 175 -19.87 -9.83 -18.24
N ALA A 176 -19.66 -10.93 -17.51
CA ALA A 176 -18.85 -12.08 -17.94
C ALA A 176 -19.52 -12.90 -19.07
N THR A 177 -20.51 -12.33 -19.77
CA THR A 177 -21.37 -13.05 -20.71
C THR A 177 -20.82 -13.11 -22.12
N THR A 178 -19.55 -12.78 -22.35
CA THR A 178 -18.87 -13.11 -23.61
C THR A 178 -17.68 -14.02 -23.32
N PRO A 179 -17.58 -15.19 -23.99
CA PRO A 179 -16.46 -16.12 -23.82
C PRO A 179 -15.08 -15.52 -24.17
N GLU A 180 -15.03 -14.31 -24.73
CA GLU A 180 -13.80 -13.54 -24.97
C GLU A 180 -13.18 -12.90 -23.73
N ALA A 181 -13.95 -12.64 -22.65
CA ALA A 181 -13.42 -11.97 -21.46
C ALA A 181 -12.39 -12.81 -20.67
N ALA A 182 -12.37 -14.14 -20.89
CA ALA A 182 -11.42 -15.05 -20.26
C ALA A 182 -9.99 -14.93 -20.82
N GLN A 183 -9.79 -14.26 -21.96
CA GLN A 183 -8.49 -14.22 -22.64
C GLN A 183 -7.64 -12.98 -22.34
N GLY A 184 -8.05 -12.14 -21.38
CA GLY A 184 -7.23 -11.00 -20.94
C GLY A 184 -6.88 -10.01 -22.06
N ARG A 185 -7.67 -9.99 -23.14
CA ARG A 185 -7.49 -9.07 -24.26
C ARG A 185 -8.66 -8.10 -24.35
N ASP A 186 -8.29 -6.87 -24.04
CA ASP A 186 -8.76 -5.65 -24.67
C ASP A 186 -10.07 -5.03 -24.14
N VAL A 187 -9.92 -4.26 -23.06
CA VAL A 187 -10.91 -3.31 -22.54
C VAL A 187 -11.37 -2.33 -23.63
N ASN A 188 -10.51 -1.97 -24.61
CA ASN A 188 -10.90 -1.06 -25.69
C ASN A 188 -11.96 -1.68 -26.62
N ARG A 189 -11.95 -3.00 -26.82
CA ARG A 189 -12.94 -3.67 -27.67
C ARG A 189 -14.34 -3.60 -27.06
N TRP A 190 -14.44 -3.66 -25.73
CA TRP A 190 -15.71 -3.47 -25.02
C TRP A 190 -16.21 -2.03 -25.12
N VAL A 191 -15.31 -1.05 -25.05
CA VAL A 191 -15.62 0.36 -25.28
C VAL A 191 -16.19 0.58 -26.69
N HIS A 192 -15.60 -0.07 -27.70
CA HIS A 192 -16.11 -0.02 -29.08
C HIS A 192 -17.48 -0.71 -29.24
N ALA A 193 -17.67 -1.90 -28.68
CA ALA A 193 -18.94 -2.63 -28.74
C ALA A 193 -20.10 -1.84 -28.08
N ARG A 194 -19.82 -1.13 -26.98
CA ARG A 194 -20.83 -0.32 -26.30
C ARG A 194 -21.17 0.97 -27.06
N ARG A 195 -20.19 1.58 -27.74
CA ARG A 195 -20.41 2.68 -28.71
C ARG A 195 -21.34 2.26 -29.85
N GLU A 196 -21.16 1.06 -30.39
CA GLU A 196 -22.01 0.49 -31.45
C GLU A 196 -23.45 0.25 -30.97
N ILE A 197 -23.64 -0.34 -29.78
CA ILE A 197 -24.99 -0.55 -29.19
C ILE A 197 -25.72 0.78 -28.96
N ASN A 198 -25.00 1.82 -28.51
CA ASN A 198 -25.58 3.15 -28.31
C ASN A 198 -25.90 3.88 -29.63
N LYS A 199 -25.08 3.71 -30.68
CA LYS A 199 -25.40 4.19 -32.03
C LYS A 199 -26.70 3.56 -32.54
N ASN A 200 -26.84 2.24 -32.42
CA ASN A 200 -28.03 1.52 -32.87
C ASN A 200 -29.30 1.95 -32.12
N ARG A 201 -29.21 2.22 -30.80
CA ARG A 201 -30.33 2.77 -30.03
C ARG A 201 -30.74 4.19 -30.43
N ARG A 202 -29.79 5.04 -30.86
CA ARG A 202 -30.13 6.38 -31.39
C ARG A 202 -30.89 6.28 -32.71
N VAL A 203 -30.47 5.37 -33.60
CA VAL A 203 -31.13 5.14 -34.89
C VAL A 203 -32.55 4.60 -34.69
N SER A 204 -32.76 3.64 -33.77
CA SER A 204 -34.10 3.12 -33.48
C SER A 204 -35.04 4.16 -32.87
N ARG A 205 -34.54 5.11 -32.07
CA ARG A 205 -35.35 6.20 -31.51
C ARG A 205 -35.73 7.26 -32.54
N GLN A 206 -34.86 7.54 -33.52
CA GLN A 206 -35.20 8.43 -34.62
C GLN A 206 -36.28 7.82 -35.51
N SER A 207 -36.23 6.51 -35.77
CA SER A 207 -37.23 5.83 -36.61
C SER A 207 -38.64 5.79 -35.98
N LEU A 208 -38.76 5.85 -34.65
CA LEU A 208 -40.04 5.89 -33.92
C LEU A 208 -40.69 7.28 -33.85
N MET A 209 -40.00 8.35 -34.28
CA MET A 209 -40.58 9.70 -34.35
C MET A 209 -41.10 10.08 -35.75
N PHE A 210 -40.90 9.24 -36.76
CA PHE A 210 -41.32 9.47 -38.15
C PHE A 210 -42.36 8.45 -38.64
N SER A 211 -43.08 7.81 -37.73
CA SER A 211 -44.25 6.94 -37.98
C SER A 211 -45.39 7.41 -37.10
#